data_AF-A0A519UK82-F1
#
_entry.id   AF-A0A519UK82-F1
#
_cell.length_a   1.000
_cell.length_b   1.000
_cell.length_c   1.000
_cell.angle_alpha   90.00
_cell.angle_beta   90.00
_cell.angle_gamma   90.00
#
_symmetry.space_group_name_H-M   'P 1'
#
loop_
_entity.id
_entity.type
_entity.pdbx_description
1 polymer ?
#
loop_
_entity_poly.entity_id
_entity_poly.type
_entity_poly.pdbx_seq_one_letter_code
_entity_poly.pdbx_strand_id
1 'polypeptide(L)'
;MRSFFISLQSEFYKSRKTLAFWSSILLPLIICVAIALGFIFKHENLVKYPPQILWFYFLSPIVGIMGSLLLPVLVIYNTYAVTNMEYKGDTWKSLFSLPLPKLSIYSSKFLYVIFLTFLTMLL
;
A
#
# COMPACT_ATOMS: atom_id res chain seq x y z
N MET A 1 -20.67 10.73 13.73
CA MET A 1 -19.27 11.11 13.41
C MET A 1 -18.26 10.48 14.36
N ARG A 2 -18.44 10.57 15.69
CA ARG A 2 -17.51 9.96 16.67
C ARG A 2 -17.26 8.46 16.47
N SER A 3 -18.32 7.69 16.16
CA SER A 3 -18.22 6.26 15.84
C SER A 3 -17.26 5.95 14.68
N PHE A 4 -17.28 6.79 13.65
CA PHE A 4 -16.45 6.64 12.45
C PHE A 4 -14.97 6.87 12.74
N PHE A 5 -14.65 7.93 13.49
CA PHE A 5 -13.28 8.18 13.91
C PHE A 5 -12.72 7.06 14.81
N ILE A 6 -13.55 6.53 15.71
CA ILE A 6 -13.15 5.40 16.57
C ILE A 6 -12.89 4.15 15.71
N SER A 7 -13.78 3.82 14.78
CA SER A 7 -13.60 2.69 13.86
C SER A 7 -12.33 2.85 13.03
N LEU A 8 -12.07 4.04 12.49
CA LEU A 8 -10.88 4.33 11.69
C LEU A 8 -9.59 4.26 12.52
N GLN A 9 -9.57 4.85 13.71
CA GLN A 9 -8.43 4.76 14.62
C GLN A 9 -8.14 3.29 15.00
N SER A 10 -9.18 2.47 15.17
CA SER A 10 -9.00 1.04 15.44
C SER A 10 -8.29 0.31 14.30
N GLU A 11 -8.56 0.67 13.04
CA GLU A 11 -7.86 0.07 11.89
C GLU A 11 -6.37 0.38 11.93
N PHE A 12 -5.99 1.64 12.18
CA PHE A 12 -4.57 2.04 12.32
C PHE A 12 -3.85 1.30 13.45
N TYR A 13 -4.50 1.08 14.59
CA TYR A 13 -3.89 0.33 15.68
C TYR A 13 -3.72 -1.15 15.36
N LYS A 14 -4.73 -1.77 14.73
CA LYS A 14 -4.68 -3.18 14.34
C LYS A 14 -3.63 -3.43 13.27
N SER A 15 -3.49 -2.51 12.31
CA SER A 15 -2.67 -2.68 11.10
C SER A 15 -1.19 -2.35 11.29
N ARG A 16 -0.81 -1.60 12.33
CA ARG A 16 0.56 -1.08 12.53
C ARG A 16 1.66 -2.14 12.44
N LYS A 17 1.36 -3.38 12.83
CA LYS A 17 2.30 -4.51 12.79
C LYS A 17 1.92 -5.57 11.75
N THR A 18 0.98 -5.26 10.85
CA THR A 18 0.54 -6.23 9.86
C THR A 18 1.30 -6.08 8.56
N LEU A 19 1.36 -7.21 7.85
CA LEU A 19 1.98 -7.27 6.54
C LEU A 19 1.34 -6.29 5.54
N ALA A 20 0.07 -5.91 5.70
CA ALA A 20 -0.60 -4.92 4.84
C ALA A 20 0.01 -3.51 4.95
N PHE A 21 0.31 -3.07 6.18
CA PHE A 21 0.97 -1.78 6.39
C PHE A 21 2.41 -1.85 5.88
N TRP A 22 3.15 -2.90 6.24
CA TRP A 22 4.53 -3.06 5.80
C TRP A 22 4.66 -3.27 4.28
N SER A 23 3.73 -3.96 3.62
CA SER A 23 3.75 -4.17 2.17
C SER A 23 3.57 -2.86 1.41
N SER A 24 2.75 -1.94 1.91
CA SER A 24 2.55 -0.61 1.30
C SER A 24 3.83 0.23 1.26
N ILE A 25 4.78 -0.01 2.18
CA ILE A 25 6.05 0.72 2.26
C ILE A 25 7.18 -0.06 1.61
N LEU A 26 7.29 -1.37 1.90
CA LEU A 26 8.38 -2.21 1.45
C LEU A 26 8.36 -2.41 -0.07
N LEU A 27 7.17 -2.54 -0.68
CA LEU A 27 7.06 -2.80 -2.11
C LEU A 27 7.67 -1.67 -2.97
N PRO A 28 7.26 -0.38 -2.84
CA PRO A 28 7.86 0.70 -3.62
C PRO A 28 9.35 0.87 -3.29
N LEU A 29 9.74 0.73 -2.02
CA LEU A 29 11.12 0.90 -1.60
C LEU A 29 12.05 -0.17 -2.20
N ILE A 30 11.64 -1.44 -2.19
CA ILE A 30 12.40 -2.54 -2.80
C ILE A 30 12.57 -2.31 -4.30
N ILE A 31 11.53 -1.85 -4.99
CA ILE A 31 11.58 -1.60 -6.44
C ILE A 31 12.50 -0.43 -6.77
N CYS A 32 12.39 0.68 -6.04
CA CYS A 32 13.28 1.82 -6.20
C CYS A 32 14.74 1.45 -5.95
N VAL A 33 15.04 0.68 -4.89
CA VAL A 33 16.40 0.21 -4.59
C VAL A 33 16.90 -0.76 -5.67
N ALA A 34 16.07 -1.71 -6.11
CA ALA A 34 16.46 -2.66 -7.15
C ALA A 34 16.80 -1.96 -8.47
N ILE A 35 16.00 -0.98 -8.88
CA ILE A 35 16.22 -0.21 -10.11
C ILE A 35 17.45 0.69 -9.96
N ALA A 36 17.63 1.35 -8.81
CA ALA A 36 18.82 2.15 -8.52
C ALA A 36 20.11 1.31 -8.60
N LEU A 37 20.13 0.13 -7.98
CA LEU A 37 21.26 -0.80 -8.08
C LEU A 37 21.50 -1.23 -9.54
N GLY A 38 20.44 -1.57 -10.28
CA GLY A 38 20.55 -1.90 -11.71
C GLY A 38 21.16 -0.78 -12.54
N PHE A 39 20.83 0.48 -12.22
CA PHE A 39 21.39 1.66 -12.88
C PHE A 39 22.88 1.86 -12.55
N ILE A 40 23.27 1.70 -11.28
CA ILE A 40 24.67 1.81 -10.82
C ILE A 40 25.54 0.75 -11.50
N PHE A 41 25.08 -0.50 -11.56
CA PHE A 41 25.84 -1.58 -12.20
C PHE A 41 25.94 -1.46 -13.72
N LYS A 42 25.00 -0.78 -14.39
CA LYS A 42 24.98 -0.62 -15.86
C LYS A 42 25.42 0.77 -16.34
N HIS A 43 26.08 1.55 -15.49
CA HIS A 43 26.42 2.95 -15.74
C HIS A 43 27.18 3.16 -17.06
N GLU A 44 28.09 2.26 -17.46
CA GLU A 44 28.92 2.38 -18.66
C GLU A 44 28.12 2.55 -19.97
N ASN A 45 26.94 1.91 -20.05
CA ASN A 45 26.06 2.00 -21.22
C ASN A 45 25.17 3.25 -21.21
N LEU A 46 25.04 3.90 -20.04
CA LEU A 46 24.11 4.98 -19.78
C LEU A 46 24.75 6.37 -19.93
N VAL A 47 26.05 6.51 -19.68
CA VAL A 47 26.81 7.78 -19.77
C VAL A 47 26.72 8.45 -21.17
N LYS A 48 26.35 7.69 -22.21
CA LYS A 48 26.23 8.18 -23.59
C LYS A 48 24.99 9.06 -23.84
N TYR A 49 24.00 9.02 -22.95
CA TYR A 49 22.74 9.74 -23.14
C TYR A 49 22.73 11.08 -22.40
N PRO A 50 22.02 12.09 -22.92
CA PRO A 50 21.85 13.36 -22.22
C PRO A 50 21.07 13.17 -20.90
N PRO A 51 21.29 14.05 -19.89
CA PRO A 51 20.71 13.92 -18.57
C PRO A 51 19.18 13.76 -18.54
N GLN A 52 18.46 14.47 -19.42
CA GLN A 52 17.00 14.37 -19.49
C GLN A 52 16.54 12.94 -19.84
N ILE A 53 17.22 12.30 -20.80
CA ILE A 53 16.88 10.96 -21.27
C ILE A 53 17.21 9.91 -20.18
N LEU A 54 18.27 10.14 -19.41
CA LEU A 54 18.62 9.28 -18.26
C LEU A 54 17.53 9.24 -17.20
N TRP A 55 16.91 10.39 -16.88
CA TRP A 55 15.76 10.42 -15.96
C TRP A 55 14.58 9.61 -16.49
N PHE A 56 14.28 9.68 -17.78
CA PHE A 56 13.23 8.87 -18.38
C PHE A 56 13.54 7.38 -18.31
N TYR A 57 14.78 6.97 -18.60
CA TYR A 57 15.20 5.56 -18.46
C TYR A 57 15.16 5.06 -17.02
N PHE A 58 15.37 5.94 -16.04
CA PHE A 58 15.28 5.60 -14.63
C PHE A 58 13.82 5.45 -14.17
N LEU A 59 12.94 6.38 -14.57
CA LEU A 59 11.54 6.42 -14.14
C LEU A 59 10.65 5.41 -14.87
N SER A 60 10.91 5.17 -16.16
CA SER A 60 10.06 4.31 -17.01
C SER A 60 9.86 2.90 -16.44
N PRO A 61 10.90 2.18 -15.96
CA PRO A 61 10.73 0.88 -15.31
C PRO A 61 9.91 0.95 -14.02
N ILE A 62 10.09 1.99 -13.20
CA ILE A 62 9.35 2.16 -11.93
C ILE A 62 7.85 2.29 -12.23
N VAL A 63 7.50 3.20 -13.15
CA VAL A 63 6.13 3.45 -13.56
C VAL A 63 5.53 2.24 -14.26
N GLY A 64 6.28 1.56 -15.14
CA GLY A 64 5.81 0.38 -15.86
C GLY A 64 5.54 -0.82 -14.94
N ILE A 65 6.45 -1.10 -14.00
CA ILE A 65 6.32 -2.22 -13.06
C ILE A 65 5.18 -1.94 -12.06
N MET A 66 5.12 -0.74 -11.48
CA MET A 66 4.07 -0.40 -10.52
C MET A 66 2.70 -0.23 -11.18
N GLY A 67 2.64 0.50 -12.30
CA GLY A 67 1.39 0.84 -12.99
C GLY A 67 0.73 -0.31 -13.73
N SER A 68 1.46 -1.39 -14.05
CA SER A 68 0.90 -2.54 -14.75
C SER A 68 0.07 -3.44 -13.82
N LEU A 69 0.71 -4.34 -13.09
CA LEU A 69 0.05 -5.44 -12.38
C LEU A 69 0.32 -5.41 -10.87
N LEU A 70 1.47 -4.90 -10.44
CA LEU A 70 1.85 -4.89 -9.03
C LEU A 70 0.95 -4.00 -8.16
N LEU A 71 0.61 -2.79 -8.61
CA LEU A 71 -0.27 -1.91 -7.83
C LEU A 71 -1.69 -2.49 -7.71
N PRO A 72 -2.36 -2.95 -8.80
CA PRO A 72 -3.65 -3.64 -8.67
C PRO A 72 -3.61 -4.85 -7.72
N VAL A 73 -2.58 -5.69 -7.81
CA VAL A 73 -2.42 -6.85 -6.92
C VAL A 73 -2.20 -6.43 -5.47
N LEU A 74 -1.42 -5.36 -5.23
CA LEU A 74 -1.21 -4.82 -3.90
C LEU A 74 -2.53 -4.27 -3.31
N VAL A 75 -3.37 -3.62 -4.10
CA VAL A 75 -4.70 -3.15 -3.66
C VAL A 75 -5.60 -4.32 -3.27
N ILE A 76 -5.62 -5.38 -4.08
CA ILE A 76 -6.37 -6.62 -3.76
C ILE A 76 -5.84 -7.24 -2.46
N TYR A 77 -4.52 -7.36 -2.34
CA TYR A 77 -3.87 -7.91 -1.14
C TYR A 77 -4.18 -7.08 0.11
N ASN A 78 -4.06 -5.76 0.04
CA ASN A 78 -4.35 -4.86 1.17
C ASN A 78 -5.82 -4.97 1.59
N THR A 79 -6.74 -5.04 0.62
CA THR A 79 -8.17 -5.23 0.89
C THR A 79 -8.43 -6.57 1.59
N TYR A 80 -7.84 -7.65 1.07
CA TYR A 80 -7.91 -8.96 1.70
C TYR A 80 -7.32 -8.96 3.11
N ALA A 81 -6.14 -8.38 3.29
CA ALA A 81 -5.46 -8.40 4.59
C ALA A 81 -6.24 -7.62 5.65
N VAL A 82 -6.74 -6.42 5.33
CA VAL A 82 -7.54 -5.59 6.24
C VAL A 82 -8.87 -6.27 6.63
N THR A 83 -9.52 -6.96 5.69
CA THR A 83 -10.76 -7.69 5.97
C THR A 83 -10.51 -8.98 6.74
N ASN A 84 -9.52 -9.77 6.32
CA ASN A 84 -9.18 -11.06 6.92
C ASN A 84 -8.70 -10.94 8.38
N MET A 85 -8.15 -9.80 8.79
CA MET A 85 -7.77 -9.55 10.19
C MET A 85 -8.93 -9.75 11.17
N GLU A 86 -10.18 -9.48 10.76
CA GLU A 86 -11.34 -9.63 11.65
C GLU A 86 -11.97 -11.02 11.60
N TYR A 87 -11.86 -11.69 10.45
CA TYR A 87 -12.30 -13.08 10.28
C TYR A 87 -11.36 -14.06 10.98
N LYS A 88 -10.05 -13.84 10.93
CA LYS A 88 -9.05 -14.75 11.53
C LYS A 88 -9.10 -14.81 13.06
N GLY A 89 -9.61 -13.75 13.71
CA GLY A 89 -9.73 -13.68 15.17
C GLY A 89 -11.14 -13.87 15.70
N ASP A 90 -12.13 -14.26 14.87
CA ASP A 90 -13.57 -14.31 15.21
C ASP A 90 -14.15 -12.99 15.79
N THR A 91 -13.38 -11.91 15.76
CA THR A 91 -13.74 -10.59 16.31
C THR A 91 -14.88 -9.93 15.56
N TRP A 92 -15.20 -10.40 14.35
CA TRP A 92 -16.32 -9.92 13.55
C TRP A 92 -17.66 -9.98 14.30
N LYS A 93 -17.90 -11.03 15.10
CA LYS A 93 -19.11 -11.17 15.93
C LYS A 93 -19.15 -10.14 17.06
N SER A 94 -18.01 -9.93 17.71
CA SER A 94 -17.85 -8.93 18.76
C SER A 94 -18.04 -7.51 18.20
N LEU A 95 -17.45 -7.22 17.04
CA LEU A 95 -17.57 -5.93 16.37
C LEU A 95 -19.03 -5.56 16.07
N PHE A 96 -19.85 -6.53 15.65
CA PHE A 96 -21.28 -6.31 15.39
C PHE A 96 -22.19 -6.38 16.61
N SER A 97 -21.69 -6.85 17.75
CA SER A 97 -22.41 -6.71 19.03
C SER A 97 -22.30 -5.30 19.62
N LEU A 98 -21.31 -4.51 19.16
CA LEU A 98 -21.17 -3.11 19.57
C LEU A 98 -22.28 -2.27 18.95
N PRO A 99 -22.77 -1.23 19.65
CA PRO A 99 -23.78 -0.30 19.15
C PRO A 99 -23.17 0.70 18.14
N LEU A 100 -22.43 0.19 17.15
CA LEU A 100 -21.80 0.96 16.08
C LEU A 100 -22.58 0.77 14.77
N PRO A 101 -22.84 1.85 14.01
CA PRO A 101 -23.52 1.72 12.74
C PRO A 101 -22.65 0.96 11.72
N LYS A 102 -23.22 -0.01 11.02
CA LYS A 102 -22.50 -0.86 10.05
C LYS A 102 -21.78 -0.05 8.96
N LEU A 103 -22.41 1.03 8.48
CA LEU A 103 -21.82 1.91 7.47
C LEU A 103 -20.49 2.52 7.96
N SER A 104 -20.41 2.89 9.24
CA SER A 104 -19.19 3.45 9.84
C SER A 104 -18.02 2.46 9.82
N ILE A 105 -18.31 1.16 10.01
CA ILE A 105 -17.31 0.08 9.99
C ILE A 105 -16.81 -0.15 8.56
N TYR A 106 -17.71 -0.23 7.58
CA TYR A 106 -17.32 -0.45 6.18
C TYR A 106 -16.58 0.76 5.60
N SER A 107 -17.07 1.97 5.85
CA SER A 107 -16.42 3.20 5.37
C SER A 107 -15.03 3.39 6.00
N SER A 108 -14.82 2.99 7.27
CA SER A 108 -13.49 3.11 7.89
C SER A 108 -12.49 2.16 7.24
N LYS A 109 -12.88 0.92 6.92
CA LYS A 109 -12.02 -0.04 6.21
C LYS A 109 -11.69 0.44 4.81
N PHE A 110 -12.69 0.93 4.09
CA PHE A 110 -12.50 1.48 2.75
C PHE A 110 -11.51 2.66 2.74
N LEU A 111 -11.71 3.63 3.63
CA LEU A 111 -10.78 4.77 3.75
C LEU A 111 -9.38 4.36 4.20
N TYR A 112 -9.27 3.33 5.04
CA TYR A 112 -7.98 2.79 5.44
C TYR A 112 -7.22 2.14 4.26
N VAL A 113 -7.91 1.38 3.40
CA VAL A 113 -7.30 0.81 2.19
C VAL A 113 -6.91 1.90 1.19
N ILE A 114 -7.73 2.94 1.03
CA ILE A 114 -7.36 4.13 0.23
C ILE A 114 -6.10 4.77 0.79
N PHE A 115 -6.02 4.96 2.11
CA PHE A 115 -4.85 5.53 2.76
C PHE A 115 -3.58 4.69 2.50
N LEU A 116 -3.65 3.36 2.61
CA LEU A 116 -2.53 2.48 2.29
C LEU A 116 -2.09 2.57 0.82
N THR A 117 -3.07 2.65 -0.08
CA THR A 117 -2.81 2.78 -1.53
C THR A 117 -2.16 4.13 -1.83
N PHE A 118 -2.69 5.20 -1.25
CA PHE A 118 -2.12 6.54 -1.36
C PHE A 118 -0.69 6.60 -0.81
N LEU A 119 -0.44 5.98 0.36
CA LEU A 119 0.90 5.87 0.93
C LEU A 119 1.87 5.17 -0.02
N THR A 120 1.42 4.10 -0.70
CA THR A 120 2.23 3.37 -1.70
C THR A 120 2.55 4.23 -2.91
N MET A 121 1.62 5.08 -3.36
CA MET A 121 1.83 5.98 -4.51
C MET A 121 2.67 7.21 -4.16
N LEU A 122 2.69 7.61 -2.89
CA LEU A 122 3.46 8.75 -2.40
C LEU A 122 4.95 8.41 -2.22
N LEU A 123 5.26 7.15 -1.88
CA LEU A 123 6.62 6.61 -1.71
C LEU A 123 7.23 6.16 -3.05
#